data_AF-A0A1W9QDV4-F1
#
_entry.id   AF-A0A1W9QDV4-F1
#
_cell.length_a   1.000
_cell.length_b   1.000
_cell.length_c   1.000
_cell.angle_alpha   90.00
_cell.angle_beta   90.00
_cell.angle_gamma   90.00
#
_symmetry.space_group_name_H-M   'P 1'
#
loop_
_entity.id
_entity.type
_entity.pdbx_description
1 polymer ?
#
loop_
_entity_poly.entity_id
_entity_poly.type
_entity_poly.pdbx_seq_one_letter_code
_entity_poly.pdbx_strand_id
1 'polypeptide(L)'
;MVAALPALAIAACNGDPAPEDGATGGKASGGKASGGQGSGGKGSGGASSGGRATGGDGGSDDSEPVTIEFRAKLGDDAFSCGKKYKKQGSSEVEVTPQDLRLYVSELRLLTPSGDEVPVKFDERSPWQAPTVALLDFEDASGGCKNGNKSMNTSITGRVPAGSYTGVIFSTSVPKALNHADPATLPDPLQAGGMSWGWLFGYKFIRAELIATKAPAEDEKPGRGVFHLGSTGCDNRPMGEGGAGGESSPQHGAPPAVDCSYQNRNEIRLDSFDPDNDAIVLDVSALMSDVDMSVDAQCHSMQMQMPCETLFPKIGVDSMTGAPKESQTTFRVEAQ
;
A
#
# COMPACT_ATOMS: atom_id res chain seq x y z
N MET A 1 40.55 -25.71 -45.08
CA MET A 1 39.92 -25.82 -43.74
C MET A 1 38.95 -24.67 -43.61
N VAL A 2 37.68 -24.93 -43.90
CA VAL A 2 36.55 -24.01 -43.72
C VAL A 2 35.53 -24.85 -42.95
N ALA A 3 35.30 -24.53 -41.69
CA ALA A 3 34.36 -25.24 -40.83
C ALA A 3 33.03 -24.49 -40.84
N ALA A 4 32.03 -25.12 -41.44
CA ALA A 4 30.63 -24.71 -41.35
C ALA A 4 30.02 -25.26 -40.04
N LEU A 5 29.29 -24.41 -39.33
CA LEU A 5 28.45 -24.79 -38.18
C LEU A 5 26.96 -24.63 -38.59
N PRO A 6 26.07 -25.52 -38.12
CA PRO A 6 24.71 -25.65 -38.64
C PRO A 6 23.73 -24.67 -37.99
N ALA A 7 22.78 -24.18 -38.79
CA ALA A 7 21.63 -23.42 -38.36
C ALA A 7 20.62 -24.34 -37.64
N LEU A 8 20.22 -23.96 -36.43
CA LEU A 8 19.14 -24.60 -35.69
C LEU A 8 17.84 -23.81 -35.93
N ALA A 9 16.90 -24.42 -36.65
CA ALA A 9 15.54 -23.91 -36.81
C ALA A 9 14.70 -24.32 -35.60
N ILE A 10 14.07 -23.35 -34.92
CA ILE A 10 13.00 -23.61 -33.95
C ILE A 10 11.70 -23.12 -34.59
N ALA A 11 10.76 -24.07 -34.68
CA ALA A 11 9.46 -23.92 -35.29
C ALA A 11 8.55 -22.99 -34.48
N ALA A 12 7.83 -22.14 -35.20
CA ALA A 12 6.70 -21.39 -34.71
C ALA A 12 5.49 -22.31 -34.55
N CYS A 13 4.85 -22.27 -33.37
CA CYS A 13 3.48 -22.75 -33.20
C CYS A 13 2.58 -21.54 -32.98
N ASN A 14 1.91 -21.12 -34.06
CA ASN A 14 0.77 -20.21 -34.00
C ASN A 14 -0.47 -20.97 -33.51
N GLY A 15 -1.18 -20.34 -32.57
CA GLY A 15 -2.65 -20.19 -32.50
C GLY A 15 -3.54 -21.42 -32.49
N ASP A 16 -4.40 -21.51 -31.48
CA ASP A 16 -5.85 -21.60 -31.68
C ASP A 16 -6.63 -21.26 -30.39
N PRO A 17 -7.91 -20.83 -30.50
CA PRO A 17 -8.57 -19.88 -29.61
C PRO A 17 -9.31 -20.49 -28.41
N ALA A 18 -9.58 -19.64 -27.41
CA ALA A 18 -10.47 -19.93 -26.29
C ALA A 18 -11.94 -20.05 -26.74
N PRO A 19 -12.73 -20.97 -26.16
CA PRO A 19 -14.18 -20.98 -26.38
C PRO A 19 -14.89 -20.09 -25.35
N GLU A 20 -15.74 -19.19 -25.86
CA GLU A 20 -16.85 -18.60 -25.12
C GLU A 20 -18.08 -19.54 -25.10
N ASP A 21 -19.00 -19.19 -24.21
CA ASP A 21 -20.42 -19.56 -24.12
C ASP A 21 -20.85 -20.84 -23.38
N GLY A 22 -21.79 -20.64 -22.45
CA GLY A 22 -22.63 -21.74 -21.95
C GLY A 22 -23.35 -21.53 -20.62
N ALA A 23 -23.92 -20.36 -20.34
CA ALA A 23 -24.90 -20.23 -19.25
C ALA A 23 -26.22 -20.91 -19.66
N THR A 24 -26.51 -22.08 -19.08
CA THR A 24 -27.84 -22.69 -19.13
C THR A 24 -28.35 -23.01 -17.73
N GLY A 25 -29.53 -22.47 -17.42
CA GLY A 25 -30.21 -22.65 -16.15
C GLY A 25 -30.71 -24.07 -15.89
N GLY A 26 -30.81 -24.38 -14.60
CA GLY A 26 -31.48 -25.56 -14.08
C GLY A 26 -32.36 -25.18 -12.89
N LYS A 27 -33.68 -25.17 -13.11
CA LYS A 27 -34.72 -25.15 -12.09
C LYS A 27 -34.91 -26.57 -11.55
N ALA A 28 -34.99 -26.73 -10.24
CA ALA A 28 -35.75 -27.79 -9.54
C ALA A 28 -36.04 -27.27 -8.11
N SER A 29 -37.28 -26.91 -7.74
CA SER A 29 -38.30 -27.78 -7.11
C SER A 29 -37.70 -28.71 -6.04
N GLY A 30 -38.13 -28.78 -4.80
CA GLY A 30 -39.32 -28.33 -4.09
C GLY A 30 -39.42 -29.23 -2.85
N GLY A 31 -39.75 -28.68 -1.69
CA GLY A 31 -39.86 -29.45 -0.45
C GLY A 31 -40.59 -28.66 0.63
N LYS A 32 -41.90 -28.85 0.69
CA LYS A 32 -42.82 -28.33 1.72
C LYS A 32 -43.09 -29.47 2.73
N ALA A 33 -43.03 -29.17 4.02
CA ALA A 33 -44.00 -29.60 5.06
C ALA A 33 -43.50 -29.08 6.43
N SER A 34 -44.27 -28.19 7.08
CA SER A 34 -45.12 -28.46 8.27
C SER A 34 -44.28 -28.57 9.56
N GLY A 35 -44.49 -27.82 10.64
CA GLY A 35 -45.68 -27.17 11.18
C GLY A 35 -45.64 -27.40 12.69
N GLY A 36 -45.83 -26.37 13.51
CA GLY A 36 -45.80 -26.50 14.97
C GLY A 36 -45.94 -25.17 15.71
N GLN A 37 -47.18 -24.75 15.95
CA GLN A 37 -47.55 -23.70 16.90
C GLN A 37 -47.47 -24.22 18.33
N GLY A 38 -47.00 -23.39 19.25
CA GLY A 38 -47.10 -23.58 20.70
C GLY A 38 -47.08 -22.21 21.40
N SER A 39 -48.21 -21.87 22.02
CA SER A 39 -48.55 -20.58 22.64
C SER A 39 -48.23 -20.56 24.13
N GLY A 40 -47.88 -19.36 24.65
CA GLY A 40 -48.45 -18.84 25.89
C GLY A 40 -47.67 -19.04 27.19
N GLY A 41 -47.35 -17.92 27.86
CA GLY A 41 -46.90 -17.90 29.25
C GLY A 41 -46.59 -16.49 29.76
N LYS A 42 -47.62 -15.76 30.22
CA LYS A 42 -47.49 -14.52 31.02
C LYS A 42 -47.05 -14.86 32.45
N GLY A 43 -46.19 -14.04 33.04
CA GLY A 43 -45.92 -14.00 34.47
C GLY A 43 -45.36 -12.64 34.89
N SER A 44 -46.16 -11.88 35.62
CA SER A 44 -45.85 -10.56 36.18
C SER A 44 -45.26 -10.66 37.59
N GLY A 45 -44.50 -9.64 38.01
CA GLY A 45 -44.45 -9.18 39.41
C GLY A 45 -43.05 -9.09 40.01
N GLY A 46 -42.67 -7.89 40.46
CA GLY A 46 -41.50 -7.69 41.31
C GLY A 46 -40.95 -6.26 41.29
N ALA A 47 -41.70 -5.31 41.86
CA ALA A 47 -41.18 -3.97 42.16
C ALA A 47 -40.28 -4.03 43.41
N SER A 48 -39.12 -3.37 43.37
CA SER A 48 -38.49 -2.83 44.58
C SER A 48 -37.70 -1.56 44.26
N SER A 49 -38.01 -0.58 45.09
CA SER A 49 -37.51 0.78 45.27
C SER A 49 -35.99 1.00 45.22
N GLY A 50 -35.62 2.20 44.77
CA GLY A 50 -34.83 3.12 45.58
C GLY A 50 -33.33 3.19 45.28
N GLY A 51 -32.92 4.17 44.48
CA GLY A 51 -31.51 4.49 44.30
C GLY A 51 -31.32 5.65 43.33
N ARG A 52 -31.61 6.87 43.77
CA ARG A 52 -31.30 8.10 43.05
C ARG A 52 -29.78 8.32 43.19
N ALA A 53 -29.00 7.83 42.25
CA ALA A 53 -27.59 8.18 42.12
C ALA A 53 -27.49 9.44 41.26
N THR A 54 -27.16 10.54 41.93
CA THR A 54 -26.73 11.80 41.32
C THR A 54 -25.24 11.72 41.00
N GLY A 55 -24.87 12.00 39.74
CA GLY A 55 -23.61 12.64 39.38
C GLY A 55 -22.39 11.76 39.10
N GLY A 56 -21.71 12.10 38.00
CA GLY A 56 -20.33 11.71 37.64
C GLY A 56 -20.27 10.38 36.90
N ASP A 57 -19.77 10.26 35.68
CA ASP A 57 -18.80 11.08 34.98
C ASP A 57 -19.07 10.89 33.48
N GLY A 58 -19.65 11.90 32.82
CA GLY A 58 -19.68 11.93 31.37
C GLY A 58 -18.33 12.44 30.94
N GLY A 59 -17.30 11.58 31.01
CA GLY A 59 -16.02 11.88 30.41
C GLY A 59 -16.30 12.25 28.96
N SER A 60 -16.17 13.55 28.65
CA SER A 60 -15.96 13.93 27.27
C SER A 60 -14.79 13.11 26.80
N ASP A 61 -15.00 12.33 25.74
CA ASP A 61 -13.89 11.75 24.99
C ASP A 61 -13.15 13.00 24.48
N ASP A 62 -12.14 13.47 25.24
CA ASP A 62 -11.35 14.69 25.02
C ASP A 62 -10.45 14.51 23.79
N SER A 63 -11.05 14.05 22.70
CA SER A 63 -10.45 13.77 21.42
C SER A 63 -10.81 14.87 20.44
N GLU A 64 -9.81 15.40 19.79
CA GLU A 64 -9.93 16.43 18.77
C GLU A 64 -9.70 15.81 17.39
N PRO A 65 -10.40 16.30 16.35
CA PRO A 65 -10.13 15.89 14.99
C PRO A 65 -8.74 16.38 14.57
N VAL A 66 -8.04 15.56 13.79
CA VAL A 66 -6.77 15.91 13.17
C VAL A 66 -6.78 15.52 11.71
N THR A 67 -6.16 16.32 10.86
CA THR A 67 -5.95 16.02 9.44
C THR A 67 -4.46 16.09 9.15
N ILE A 68 -3.90 15.00 8.62
CA ILE A 68 -2.52 14.94 8.19
C ILE A 68 -2.50 15.09 6.68
N GLU A 69 -1.98 16.22 6.21
CA GLU A 69 -1.88 16.56 4.80
C GLU A 69 -0.62 15.95 4.18
N PHE A 70 -0.77 15.38 2.99
CA PHE A 70 0.33 14.84 2.20
C PHE A 70 0.40 15.52 0.84
N ARG A 71 1.61 15.77 0.36
CA ARG A 71 1.88 16.30 -0.99
C ARG A 71 2.82 15.36 -1.72
N ALA A 72 2.59 15.12 -3.01
CA ALA A 72 3.55 14.42 -3.84
C ALA A 72 4.32 15.41 -4.72
N LYS A 73 5.63 15.22 -4.83
CA LYS A 73 6.50 16.05 -5.67
C LYS A 73 7.52 15.22 -6.45
N LEU A 74 8.00 15.79 -7.55
CA LEU A 74 9.27 15.42 -8.17
C LEU A 74 10.22 16.61 -7.97
N GLY A 75 11.02 16.55 -6.89
CA GLY A 75 11.85 17.66 -6.44
C GLY A 75 10.97 18.77 -5.89
N ASP A 76 11.08 19.97 -6.45
CA ASP A 76 10.29 21.13 -6.03
C ASP A 76 8.91 21.19 -6.72
N ASP A 77 8.75 20.48 -7.84
CA ASP A 77 7.54 20.49 -8.64
C ASP A 77 6.48 19.54 -8.09
N ALA A 78 5.23 20.02 -7.96
CA ALA A 78 4.09 19.17 -7.64
C ALA A 78 3.94 18.00 -8.64
N PHE A 79 3.72 16.80 -8.11
CA PHE A 79 3.37 15.61 -8.89
C PHE A 79 2.02 15.81 -9.58
N SER A 80 1.95 15.43 -10.85
CA SER A 80 0.72 15.46 -11.63
C SER A 80 0.84 14.52 -12.82
N CYS A 81 -0.18 13.72 -13.02
CA CYS A 81 -0.28 12.87 -14.19
C CYS A 81 -0.29 13.70 -15.48
N GLY A 82 0.47 13.24 -16.48
CA GLY A 82 0.62 13.96 -17.76
C GLY A 82 1.63 15.11 -17.75
N LYS A 83 2.12 15.58 -16.60
CA LYS A 83 3.24 16.52 -16.53
C LYS A 83 4.56 15.79 -16.81
N LYS A 84 5.48 16.51 -17.47
CA LYS A 84 6.85 16.06 -17.75
C LYS A 84 7.82 16.68 -16.74
N TYR A 85 8.75 15.88 -16.24
CA TYR A 85 9.76 16.29 -15.27
C TYR A 85 11.13 15.97 -15.82
N LYS A 86 12.04 16.94 -15.80
CA LYS A 86 13.39 16.81 -16.34
C LYS A 86 14.37 16.42 -15.24
N LYS A 87 15.55 15.94 -15.64
CA LYS A 87 16.69 15.67 -14.74
C LYS A 87 16.33 14.70 -13.62
N GLN A 88 15.62 13.64 -13.97
CA GLN A 88 15.17 12.63 -13.02
C GLN A 88 16.11 11.42 -13.03
N GLY A 89 16.38 10.89 -11.84
CA GLY A 89 17.30 9.78 -11.62
C GLY A 89 18.76 10.11 -11.91
N SER A 90 19.62 9.12 -11.77
CA SER A 90 21.07 9.26 -11.99
C SER A 90 21.43 9.48 -13.46
N SER A 91 20.52 9.14 -14.37
CA SER A 91 20.62 9.36 -15.81
C SER A 91 20.10 10.72 -16.28
N GLU A 92 19.60 11.56 -15.37
CA GLU A 92 19.05 12.90 -15.63
C GLU A 92 18.00 12.96 -16.78
N VAL A 93 17.20 11.91 -16.93
CA VAL A 93 16.23 11.81 -18.03
C VAL A 93 14.99 12.67 -17.80
N GLU A 94 14.24 12.93 -18.87
CA GLU A 94 12.88 13.45 -18.76
C GLU A 94 11.89 12.30 -18.61
N VAL A 95 10.98 12.39 -17.66
CA VAL A 95 9.99 11.35 -17.34
C VAL A 95 8.57 11.91 -17.24
N THR A 96 7.59 11.01 -17.35
CA THR A 96 6.18 11.25 -17.02
C THR A 96 5.70 10.22 -16.00
N PRO A 97 4.84 10.61 -15.04
CA PRO A 97 4.25 9.66 -14.11
C PRO A 97 3.34 8.61 -14.75
N GLN A 98 3.26 7.45 -14.10
CA GLN A 98 2.36 6.34 -14.43
C GLN A 98 1.50 5.87 -13.25
N ASP A 99 1.99 6.00 -12.00
CA ASP A 99 1.22 5.66 -10.80
C ASP A 99 1.95 6.25 -9.57
N LEU A 100 1.21 6.76 -8.60
CA LEU A 100 1.75 7.11 -7.28
C LEU A 100 0.70 6.92 -6.20
N ARG A 101 0.77 5.76 -5.55
CA ARG A 101 -0.13 5.35 -4.47
C ARG A 101 0.64 4.68 -3.36
N LEU A 102 0.20 4.88 -2.11
CA LEU A 102 0.79 4.21 -0.96
C LEU A 102 -0.22 4.01 0.17
N TYR A 103 -0.07 2.91 0.88
CA TYR A 103 -0.76 2.70 2.14
C TYR A 103 0.01 3.35 3.28
N VAL A 104 -0.72 3.93 4.23
CA VAL A 104 -0.20 4.44 5.49
C VAL A 104 -0.91 3.74 6.63
N SER A 105 -0.13 3.24 7.59
CA SER A 105 -0.62 2.62 8.82
C SER A 105 0.23 3.06 10.02
N GLU A 106 -0.23 2.71 11.22
CA GLU A 106 0.53 2.96 12.45
C GLU A 106 0.93 4.44 12.66
N LEU A 107 0.05 5.35 12.24
CA LEU A 107 0.26 6.79 12.37
C LEU A 107 0.16 7.23 13.83
N ARG A 108 1.18 7.93 14.30
CA ARG A 108 1.32 8.45 15.66
C ARG A 108 1.80 9.89 15.58
N LEU A 109 1.29 10.76 16.44
CA LEU A 109 1.82 12.10 16.63
C LEU A 109 2.76 12.13 17.84
N LEU A 110 3.74 13.02 17.80
CA LEU A 110 4.70 13.23 18.87
C LEU A 110 4.31 14.46 19.67
N THR A 111 4.20 14.32 20.98
CA THR A 111 4.06 15.48 21.88
C THR A 111 5.41 16.21 22.02
N PRO A 112 5.43 17.45 22.56
CA PRO A 112 6.68 18.14 22.88
C PRO A 112 7.60 17.40 23.87
N SER A 113 7.06 16.48 24.68
CA SER A 113 7.84 15.61 25.57
C SER A 113 8.41 14.37 24.87
N GLY A 114 8.04 14.13 23.61
CA GLY A 114 8.46 12.97 22.81
C GLY A 114 7.56 11.75 22.97
N ASP A 115 6.40 11.87 23.63
CA ASP A 115 5.45 10.75 23.77
C ASP A 115 4.74 10.50 22.44
N GLU A 116 4.59 9.22 22.08
CA GLU A 116 3.88 8.80 20.87
C GLU A 116 2.39 8.59 21.15
N VAL A 117 1.56 9.33 20.41
CA VAL A 117 0.10 9.32 20.54
C VAL A 117 -0.51 8.75 19.27
N PRO A 118 -1.09 7.54 19.30
CA PRO A 118 -1.73 6.94 18.14
C PRO A 118 -2.89 7.78 17.61
N VAL A 119 -2.92 7.99 16.29
CA VAL A 119 -4.07 8.59 15.61
C VAL A 119 -5.12 7.51 15.37
N LYS A 120 -6.33 7.69 15.89
CA LYS A 120 -7.47 6.84 15.55
C LYS A 120 -8.03 7.30 14.21
N PHE A 121 -7.92 6.46 13.17
CA PHE A 121 -8.40 6.83 11.83
C PHE A 121 -9.92 6.95 11.81
N ASP A 122 -10.42 7.97 11.14
CA ASP A 122 -11.82 7.97 10.72
C ASP A 122 -12.05 6.87 9.67
N GLU A 123 -13.26 6.31 9.61
CA GLU A 123 -13.62 5.44 8.49
C GLU A 123 -14.16 6.28 7.33
N ARG A 124 -13.49 6.22 6.19
CA ARG A 124 -13.81 7.03 5.01
C ARG A 124 -13.57 6.23 3.73
N SER A 125 -14.57 5.46 3.30
CA SER A 125 -14.52 4.77 2.01
C SER A 125 -14.45 5.77 0.85
N PRO A 126 -13.66 5.49 -0.21
CA PRO A 126 -12.87 4.28 -0.41
C PRO A 126 -11.43 4.34 0.13
N TRP A 127 -11.09 5.34 0.94
CA TRP A 127 -9.70 5.71 1.21
C TRP A 127 -9.14 5.25 2.55
N GLN A 128 -10.00 5.03 3.53
CA GLN A 128 -9.54 4.88 4.91
C GLN A 128 -10.39 3.88 5.70
N ALA A 129 -9.70 2.90 6.26
CA ALA A 129 -10.21 1.92 7.21
C ALA A 129 -9.60 2.18 8.60
N PRO A 130 -10.07 1.52 9.67
CA PRO A 130 -9.65 1.83 11.04
C PRO A 130 -8.13 1.79 11.32
N THR A 131 -7.37 1.02 10.53
CA THR A 131 -5.93 0.81 10.75
C THR A 131 -5.06 1.09 9.53
N VAL A 132 -5.64 1.50 8.41
CA VAL A 132 -4.90 1.72 7.16
C VAL A 132 -5.63 2.73 6.26
N ALA A 133 -4.87 3.65 5.69
CA ALA A 133 -5.33 4.60 4.68
C ALA A 133 -4.59 4.35 3.37
N LEU A 134 -5.24 4.59 2.23
CA LEU A 134 -4.60 4.67 0.92
C LEU A 134 -4.51 6.14 0.51
N LEU A 135 -3.29 6.63 0.38
CA LEU A 135 -3.01 7.89 -0.29
C LEU A 135 -2.89 7.63 -1.79
N ASP A 136 -3.54 8.48 -2.57
CA ASP A 136 -3.62 8.40 -4.02
C ASP A 136 -3.39 9.78 -4.63
N PHE A 137 -2.29 9.92 -5.37
CA PHE A 137 -1.87 11.17 -6.01
C PHE A 137 -2.03 11.14 -7.53
N GLU A 138 -2.54 10.04 -8.07
CA GLU A 138 -2.86 9.94 -9.49
C GLU A 138 -4.36 10.15 -9.70
N ASP A 139 -4.72 10.73 -10.85
CA ASP A 139 -6.09 11.17 -11.17
C ASP A 139 -6.65 10.46 -12.40
N ALA A 140 -6.12 9.27 -12.70
CA ALA A 140 -6.40 8.49 -13.91
C ALA A 140 -6.17 9.24 -15.25
N SER A 141 -5.46 10.37 -15.24
CA SER A 141 -5.19 11.17 -16.44
C SER A 141 -3.82 10.87 -17.06
N GLY A 142 -3.59 11.35 -18.28
CA GLY A 142 -2.30 11.24 -18.95
C GLY A 142 -1.75 9.80 -18.99
N GLY A 143 -0.60 9.61 -18.34
CA GLY A 143 0.07 8.32 -18.22
C GLY A 143 -0.53 7.39 -17.15
N CYS A 144 -1.32 7.91 -16.22
CA CYS A 144 -1.83 7.20 -15.05
C CYS A 144 -3.07 6.34 -15.33
N LYS A 145 -3.08 5.60 -16.44
CA LYS A 145 -4.32 5.01 -17.00
C LYS A 145 -4.96 3.91 -16.14
N ASN A 146 -4.22 3.32 -15.20
CA ASN A 146 -4.66 2.19 -14.37
C ASN A 146 -5.10 2.62 -12.97
N GLY A 147 -5.44 3.90 -12.84
CA GLY A 147 -5.67 4.56 -11.59
C GLY A 147 -7.10 5.02 -11.34
N ASN A 148 -7.28 5.90 -10.35
CA ASN A 148 -8.55 6.42 -9.89
C ASN A 148 -8.74 7.88 -10.30
N LYS A 149 -9.97 8.25 -10.69
CA LYS A 149 -10.27 9.67 -11.02
C LYS A 149 -10.22 10.58 -9.78
N SER A 150 -10.53 10.02 -8.63
CA SER A 150 -10.51 10.73 -7.36
C SER A 150 -9.20 10.43 -6.65
N MET A 151 -8.56 11.47 -6.12
CA MET A 151 -7.35 11.37 -5.31
C MET A 151 -7.70 11.33 -3.82
N ASN A 152 -6.72 10.92 -3.00
CA ASN A 152 -6.73 11.09 -1.57
C ASN A 152 -5.36 11.54 -1.07
N THR A 153 -5.25 12.82 -0.70
CA THR A 153 -4.00 13.44 -0.29
C THR A 153 -3.94 13.74 1.21
N SER A 154 -4.87 13.21 1.99
CA SER A 154 -4.88 13.41 3.44
C SER A 154 -5.42 12.19 4.19
N ILE A 155 -5.05 12.11 5.46
CA ILE A 155 -5.55 11.14 6.43
C ILE A 155 -6.24 11.92 7.53
N THR A 156 -7.48 11.57 7.85
CA THR A 156 -8.22 12.21 8.94
C THR A 156 -8.32 11.28 10.13
N GLY A 157 -8.39 11.81 11.34
CA GLY A 157 -8.56 10.97 12.50
C GLY A 157 -8.77 11.78 13.76
N ARG A 158 -8.52 11.12 14.89
CA ARG A 158 -8.71 11.69 16.21
C ARG A 158 -7.55 11.37 17.12
N VAL A 159 -7.17 12.36 17.93
CA VAL A 159 -6.15 12.27 18.98
C VAL A 159 -6.65 13.00 20.23
N PRO A 160 -6.15 12.71 21.44
CA PRO A 160 -6.40 13.54 22.61
C PRO A 160 -6.07 15.02 22.35
N ALA A 161 -6.80 15.93 22.99
CA ALA A 161 -6.48 17.36 22.94
C ALA A 161 -5.05 17.62 23.44
N GLY A 162 -4.30 18.44 22.71
CA GLY A 162 -2.90 18.72 23.04
C GLY A 162 -2.11 19.33 21.89
N SER A 163 -0.83 19.58 22.13
CA SER A 163 0.11 20.05 21.10
C SER A 163 0.94 18.88 20.58
N TYR A 164 1.23 18.91 19.29
CA TYR A 164 2.02 17.90 18.61
C TYR A 164 3.11 18.57 17.78
N THR A 165 4.33 18.02 17.81
CA THR A 165 5.52 18.62 17.18
C THR A 165 6.24 17.65 16.23
N GLY A 166 5.69 16.46 16.05
CA GLY A 166 6.25 15.47 15.15
C GLY A 166 5.23 14.40 14.77
N VAL A 167 5.62 13.56 13.83
CA VAL A 167 4.78 12.47 13.32
C VAL A 167 5.64 11.24 13.04
N ILE A 168 5.06 10.07 13.31
CA ILE A 168 5.60 8.77 12.97
C ILE A 168 4.55 7.98 12.20
N PHE A 169 4.93 7.30 11.14
CA PHE A 169 4.04 6.40 10.41
C PHE A 169 4.80 5.31 9.68
N SER A 170 4.09 4.25 9.29
CA SER A 170 4.61 3.23 8.38
C SER A 170 3.92 3.35 7.02
N THR A 171 4.69 3.24 5.94
CA THR A 171 4.13 3.04 4.59
C THR A 171 3.94 1.55 4.38
N SER A 172 2.87 0.98 4.93
CA SER A 172 2.59 -0.44 4.83
C SER A 172 1.11 -0.78 5.02
N VAL A 173 0.73 -2.02 4.69
CA VAL A 173 -0.56 -2.60 5.08
C VAL A 173 -0.35 -3.43 6.34
N PRO A 174 -1.12 -3.25 7.44
CA PRO A 174 -0.94 -3.98 8.69
C PRO A 174 -0.78 -5.49 8.49
N LYS A 175 0.08 -6.15 9.28
CA LYS A 175 0.38 -7.59 9.13
C LYS A 175 -0.87 -8.47 9.05
N ALA A 176 -1.85 -8.21 9.91
CA ALA A 176 -3.11 -8.96 9.96
C ALA A 176 -3.94 -8.86 8.67
N LEU A 177 -3.72 -7.80 7.87
CA LEU A 177 -4.47 -7.53 6.65
C LEU A 177 -3.66 -7.88 5.38
N ASN A 178 -2.32 -7.85 5.45
CA ASN A 178 -1.47 -7.89 4.25
C ASN A 178 -1.63 -9.13 3.36
N HIS A 179 -1.99 -10.29 3.90
CA HIS A 179 -2.19 -11.50 3.08
C HIS A 179 -3.60 -12.11 3.26
N ALA A 180 -4.51 -11.34 3.84
CA ALA A 180 -5.93 -11.70 3.81
C ALA A 180 -6.46 -11.65 2.37
N ASP A 181 -7.56 -12.35 2.10
CA ASP A 181 -8.18 -12.38 0.78
C ASP A 181 -8.72 -10.96 0.44
N PRO A 182 -8.19 -10.28 -0.58
CA PRO A 182 -8.67 -8.96 -0.99
C PRO A 182 -10.16 -8.92 -1.32
N ALA A 183 -10.75 -10.04 -1.76
CA ALA A 183 -12.18 -10.12 -2.04
C ALA A 183 -13.05 -10.04 -0.77
N THR A 184 -12.45 -10.26 0.41
CA THR A 184 -13.13 -10.23 1.70
C THR A 184 -12.86 -8.95 2.51
N LEU A 185 -11.84 -8.19 2.13
CA LEU A 185 -11.43 -6.98 2.84
C LEU A 185 -12.22 -5.76 2.36
N PRO A 186 -12.50 -4.78 3.23
CA PRO A 186 -13.12 -3.53 2.82
C PRO A 186 -12.14 -2.61 2.10
N ASP A 187 -12.66 -1.52 1.53
CA ASP A 187 -11.83 -0.36 1.17
C ASP A 187 -10.91 0.06 2.32
N PRO A 188 -9.69 0.56 2.06
CA PRO A 188 -9.06 0.77 0.75
C PRO A 188 -8.33 -0.46 0.18
N LEU A 189 -8.50 -1.63 0.78
CA LEU A 189 -7.73 -2.84 0.45
C LEU A 189 -8.28 -3.57 -0.80
N GLN A 190 -9.32 -3.03 -1.43
CA GLN A 190 -9.83 -3.48 -2.73
C GLN A 190 -9.30 -2.63 -3.90
N ALA A 191 -8.45 -1.63 -3.64
CA ALA A 191 -7.91 -0.75 -4.66
C ALA A 191 -7.15 -1.52 -5.76
N GLY A 192 -7.60 -1.36 -7.00
CA GLY A 192 -7.02 -2.05 -8.16
C GLY A 192 -5.54 -1.73 -8.34
N GLY A 193 -4.74 -2.77 -8.60
CA GLY A 193 -3.29 -2.62 -8.84
C GLY A 193 -2.44 -2.45 -7.57
N MET A 194 -3.05 -2.32 -6.39
CA MET A 194 -2.36 -2.24 -5.10
C MET A 194 -2.18 -3.60 -4.42
N SER A 195 -2.65 -4.70 -5.02
CA SER A 195 -2.34 -6.07 -4.60
C SER A 195 -1.31 -6.73 -5.51
N TRP A 196 -0.64 -7.76 -5.01
CA TRP A 196 0.23 -8.66 -5.76
C TRP A 196 -0.53 -9.90 -6.19
N GLY A 197 -0.58 -10.17 -7.50
CA GLY A 197 -1.12 -11.43 -8.00
C GLY A 197 -0.21 -12.64 -7.72
N TRP A 198 1.11 -12.44 -7.71
CA TRP A 198 2.11 -13.53 -7.63
C TRP A 198 2.78 -13.65 -6.25
N LEU A 199 3.07 -12.52 -5.58
CA LEU A 199 3.55 -12.52 -4.19
C LEU A 199 2.47 -12.78 -3.15
N PHE A 200 1.19 -12.69 -3.57
CA PHE A 200 0.01 -12.66 -2.71
C PHE A 200 0.14 -11.64 -1.55
N GLY A 201 -0.67 -10.59 -1.61
CA GLY A 201 -0.72 -9.55 -0.58
C GLY A 201 -0.69 -8.16 -1.19
N TYR A 202 -0.14 -7.16 -0.50
CA TYR A 202 -0.23 -5.77 -0.96
C TYR A 202 1.10 -5.14 -1.37
N LYS A 203 1.01 -4.28 -2.38
CA LYS A 203 1.98 -3.22 -2.64
C LYS A 203 1.73 -2.12 -1.62
N PHE A 204 2.66 -1.92 -0.72
CA PHE A 204 2.67 -0.83 0.25
C PHE A 204 2.86 0.52 -0.44
N ILE A 205 3.75 0.55 -1.43
CA ILE A 205 3.99 1.72 -2.28
C ILE A 205 3.96 1.22 -3.72
N ARG A 206 3.33 2.00 -4.60
CA ARG A 206 3.42 1.89 -6.04
C ARG A 206 3.83 3.25 -6.58
N ALA A 207 5.08 3.38 -7.01
CA ALA A 207 5.61 4.58 -7.65
C ALA A 207 6.19 4.20 -9.01
N GLU A 208 5.65 4.79 -10.07
CA GLU A 208 6.03 4.45 -11.45
C GLU A 208 6.25 5.70 -12.30
N LEU A 209 7.42 5.77 -12.92
CA LEU A 209 7.81 6.79 -13.89
C LEU A 209 8.23 6.10 -15.19
N ILE A 210 7.97 6.75 -16.32
CA ILE A 210 8.45 6.32 -17.64
C ILE A 210 9.22 7.46 -18.30
N ALA A 211 10.37 7.15 -18.90
CA ALA A 211 11.13 8.11 -19.69
C ALA A 211 10.32 8.56 -20.91
N THR A 212 10.43 9.84 -21.28
CA THR A 212 9.68 10.38 -22.43
C THR A 212 10.28 10.00 -23.78
N LYS A 213 11.48 9.41 -23.78
CA LYS A 213 12.21 8.96 -24.97
C LYS A 213 12.78 7.57 -24.74
N ALA A 214 12.74 6.77 -25.80
CA ALA A 214 13.50 5.54 -25.88
C ALA A 214 14.98 5.83 -26.19
N PRO A 215 15.90 4.94 -25.76
CA PRO A 215 17.32 5.06 -26.09
C PRO A 215 17.59 4.89 -27.60
N ALA A 216 16.75 4.13 -28.32
CA ALA A 216 16.75 3.95 -29.77
C ALA A 216 15.31 3.90 -30.34
N GLU A 217 15.14 4.08 -31.66
CA GLU A 217 13.81 4.18 -32.30
C GLU A 217 12.96 2.90 -32.20
N ASP A 218 13.59 1.73 -32.13
CA ASP A 218 12.96 0.41 -32.04
C ASP A 218 12.90 -0.15 -30.60
N GLU A 219 13.36 0.64 -29.63
CA GLU A 219 13.36 0.25 -28.22
C GLU A 219 12.20 0.90 -27.44
N LYS A 220 11.87 0.29 -26.29
CA LYS A 220 10.90 0.88 -25.36
C LYS A 220 11.57 1.97 -24.53
N PRO A 221 10.83 3.00 -24.10
CA PRO A 221 11.35 3.96 -23.12
C PRO A 221 11.75 3.27 -21.82
N GLY A 222 12.83 3.78 -21.21
CA GLY A 222 13.24 3.39 -19.86
C GLY A 222 12.16 3.70 -18.82
N ARG A 223 12.25 3.06 -17.66
CA ARG A 223 11.26 3.13 -16.58
C ARG A 223 11.96 3.17 -15.23
N GLY A 224 11.35 3.88 -14.29
CA GLY A 224 11.65 3.76 -12.87
C GLY A 224 10.43 3.22 -12.15
N VAL A 225 10.49 1.96 -11.71
CA VAL A 225 9.39 1.30 -11.01
C VAL A 225 9.86 0.96 -9.61
N PHE A 226 9.07 1.38 -8.62
CA PHE A 226 9.24 0.99 -7.24
C PHE A 226 7.93 0.48 -6.67
N HIS A 227 7.88 -0.83 -6.45
CA HIS A 227 6.81 -1.48 -5.72
C HIS A 227 7.40 -2.03 -4.41
N LEU A 228 6.94 -1.47 -3.29
CA LEU A 228 7.29 -1.92 -1.94
C LEU A 228 6.23 -2.90 -1.42
N GLY A 229 6.60 -3.93 -0.68
CA GLY A 229 5.70 -4.92 -0.07
C GLY A 229 6.49 -5.99 0.66
N SER A 230 5.84 -6.74 1.56
CA SER A 230 6.50 -7.85 2.26
C SER A 230 6.85 -9.00 1.29
N THR A 231 8.02 -9.62 1.48
CA THR A 231 8.51 -10.76 0.69
C THR A 231 9.08 -11.85 1.61
N GLY A 232 9.29 -13.07 1.07
CA GLY A 232 9.75 -14.21 1.87
C GLY A 232 8.73 -14.67 2.91
N CYS A 233 7.44 -14.58 2.57
CA CYS A 233 6.31 -14.96 3.41
C CYS A 233 5.94 -16.43 3.14
N ASP A 234 6.36 -17.36 4.00
CA ASP A 234 6.01 -18.79 3.85
C ASP A 234 4.91 -19.19 4.86
N ASN A 235 4.02 -20.11 4.44
CA ASN A 235 3.04 -20.77 5.30
C ASN A 235 3.56 -22.12 5.84
N ARG A 236 4.74 -22.58 5.42
CA ARG A 236 5.35 -23.83 5.91
C ARG A 236 6.05 -23.61 7.26
N PRO A 237 6.02 -24.60 8.16
CA PRO A 237 6.80 -24.56 9.38
C PRO A 237 8.31 -24.49 9.07
N MET A 238 9.01 -23.59 9.76
CA MET A 238 10.47 -23.40 9.67
C MET A 238 11.20 -24.74 9.80
N GLY A 239 11.80 -25.25 8.72
CA GLY A 239 12.60 -26.49 8.77
C GLY A 239 12.66 -27.30 7.47
N GLU A 240 11.73 -27.11 6.53
CA GLU A 240 11.80 -27.79 5.22
C GLU A 240 12.46 -26.87 4.19
N GLY A 241 13.78 -27.02 4.07
CA GLY A 241 14.62 -26.23 3.19
C GLY A 241 14.22 -26.33 1.71
N GLY A 242 14.00 -25.17 1.10
CA GLY A 242 14.00 -24.98 -0.34
C GLY A 242 14.84 -23.76 -0.68
N ALA A 243 16.11 -23.97 -1.01
CA ALA A 243 16.92 -22.95 -1.65
C ALA A 243 16.33 -22.67 -3.04
N GLY A 244 15.64 -21.53 -3.18
CA GLY A 244 15.07 -21.05 -4.43
C GLY A 244 13.71 -21.68 -4.78
N GLY A 245 12.66 -20.87 -4.80
CA GLY A 245 11.36 -21.24 -5.37
C GLY A 245 10.18 -20.87 -4.49
N GLU A 246 9.59 -19.70 -4.78
CA GLU A 246 8.14 -19.44 -4.76
C GLU A 246 7.31 -20.30 -3.78
N SER A 247 7.48 -20.06 -2.49
CA SER A 247 6.48 -20.45 -1.48
C SER A 247 5.77 -19.19 -1.04
N SER A 248 4.91 -18.72 -1.93
CA SER A 248 4.00 -17.62 -1.67
C SER A 248 2.93 -18.11 -0.67
N PRO A 249 2.48 -17.28 0.28
CA PRO A 249 1.46 -17.71 1.24
C PRO A 249 0.20 -18.11 0.47
N GLN A 250 -0.49 -19.16 0.93
CA GLN A 250 -1.77 -19.56 0.37
C GLN A 250 -2.71 -18.35 0.40
N HIS A 251 -3.18 -17.90 -0.76
CA HIS A 251 -4.08 -16.76 -0.86
C HIS A 251 -5.27 -16.92 0.10
N GLY A 252 -5.55 -15.88 0.89
CA GLY A 252 -6.69 -15.86 1.82
C GLY A 252 -6.37 -16.22 3.28
N ALA A 253 -5.11 -16.42 3.64
CA ALA A 253 -4.68 -16.49 5.03
C ALA A 253 -3.34 -15.76 5.26
N PRO A 254 -3.21 -14.94 6.34
CA PRO A 254 -1.93 -14.42 6.81
C PRO A 254 -0.89 -15.53 6.99
N PRO A 255 0.40 -15.27 6.70
CA PRO A 255 1.43 -16.28 6.93
C PRO A 255 1.54 -16.63 8.41
N ALA A 256 1.78 -17.92 8.67
CA ALA A 256 1.86 -18.47 10.03
C ALA A 256 3.08 -17.96 10.79
N VAL A 257 4.14 -17.59 10.06
CA VAL A 257 5.33 -16.91 10.56
C VAL A 257 5.43 -15.54 9.92
N ASP A 258 6.20 -14.64 10.54
CA ASP A 258 6.53 -13.36 9.91
C ASP A 258 7.25 -13.58 8.58
N CYS A 259 6.90 -12.76 7.59
CA CYS A 259 7.66 -12.66 6.36
C CYS A 259 9.13 -12.39 6.69
N SER A 260 10.02 -13.12 6.02
CA SER A 260 11.47 -12.95 6.18
C SER A 260 11.90 -11.50 5.94
N TYR A 261 11.19 -10.81 5.05
CA TYR A 261 11.36 -9.39 4.77
C TYR A 261 10.03 -8.68 4.89
N GLN A 262 9.81 -8.07 6.06
CA GLN A 262 8.58 -7.34 6.31
C GLN A 262 8.48 -6.09 5.43
N ASN A 263 9.61 -5.45 5.15
CA ASN A 263 9.71 -4.22 4.34
C ASN A 263 8.77 -3.12 4.85
N ARG A 264 8.66 -3.02 6.17
CA ARG A 264 7.90 -1.99 6.88
C ARG A 264 8.91 -0.98 7.40
N ASN A 265 8.82 0.24 6.91
CA ASN A 265 9.56 1.35 7.47
C ASN A 265 8.84 1.93 8.68
N GLU A 266 9.57 2.78 9.40
CA GLU A 266 9.04 3.68 10.41
C GLU A 266 9.57 5.08 10.08
N ILE A 267 8.75 5.87 9.38
CA ILE A 267 9.10 7.22 9.00
C ILE A 267 8.86 8.12 10.21
N ARG A 268 9.92 8.74 10.72
CA ARG A 268 9.87 9.70 11.82
C ARG A 268 10.25 11.10 11.33
N LEU A 269 9.39 12.07 11.60
CA LEU A 269 9.61 13.49 11.30
C LEU A 269 9.42 14.29 12.60
N ASP A 270 10.53 14.69 13.24
CA ASP A 270 10.56 15.33 14.56
C ASP A 270 10.17 16.83 14.57
N SER A 271 9.85 17.40 13.41
CA SER A 271 9.48 18.81 13.27
C SER A 271 8.31 18.93 12.31
N PHE A 272 7.13 18.56 12.81
CA PHE A 272 5.88 18.54 12.06
C PHE A 272 4.74 19.07 12.94
N ASP A 273 4.05 20.10 12.44
CA ASP A 273 2.83 20.65 13.00
C ASP A 273 1.63 20.22 12.13
N PRO A 274 0.70 19.38 12.63
CA PRO A 274 -0.44 18.91 11.84
C PRO A 274 -1.37 20.05 11.36
N ASP A 275 -1.37 21.21 12.02
CA ASP A 275 -2.23 22.33 11.65
C ASP A 275 -1.61 23.24 10.59
N ASN A 276 -0.27 23.23 10.44
CA ASN A 276 0.46 24.20 9.62
C ASN A 276 1.41 23.56 8.60
N ASP A 277 1.65 22.26 8.66
CA ASP A 277 2.60 21.56 7.78
C ASP A 277 1.91 20.48 6.94
N ALA A 278 2.61 20.05 5.89
CA ALA A 278 2.29 18.88 5.09
C ALA A 278 3.50 17.95 5.00
N ILE A 279 3.24 16.64 4.89
CA ILE A 279 4.25 15.62 4.64
C ILE A 279 4.42 15.47 3.13
N VAL A 280 5.61 15.78 2.62
CA VAL A 280 5.93 15.62 1.20
C VAL A 280 6.54 14.25 0.94
N LEU A 281 5.95 13.53 -0.01
CA LEU A 281 6.53 12.39 -0.72
C LEU A 281 7.30 12.90 -1.95
N ASP A 282 8.62 12.95 -1.86
CA ASP A 282 9.51 13.38 -2.95
C ASP A 282 9.99 12.18 -3.77
N VAL A 283 9.36 11.99 -4.93
CA VAL A 283 9.67 10.88 -5.85
C VAL A 283 11.02 11.09 -6.52
N SER A 284 11.51 12.32 -6.67
CA SER A 284 12.87 12.56 -7.18
C SER A 284 13.93 12.13 -6.17
N ALA A 285 13.69 12.39 -4.89
CA ALA A 285 14.58 11.92 -3.81
C ALA A 285 14.57 10.39 -3.70
N LEU A 286 13.40 9.76 -3.87
CA LEU A 286 13.27 8.30 -3.94
C LEU A 286 14.10 7.73 -5.10
N MET A 287 13.96 8.28 -6.30
CA MET A 287 14.56 7.75 -7.53
C MET A 287 15.97 8.30 -7.83
N SER A 288 16.57 9.08 -6.93
CA SER A 288 17.75 9.92 -7.23
C SER A 288 18.93 9.17 -7.86
N ASP A 289 19.12 7.92 -7.44
CA ASP A 289 20.29 7.10 -7.80
C ASP A 289 19.93 6.01 -8.83
N VAL A 290 18.71 6.03 -9.37
CA VAL A 290 18.22 5.05 -10.35
C VAL A 290 18.45 5.56 -11.77
N ASP A 291 19.08 4.73 -12.61
CA ASP A 291 19.16 4.97 -14.05
C ASP A 291 17.81 4.62 -14.69
N MET A 292 17.05 5.65 -15.03
CA MET A 292 15.73 5.51 -15.68
C MET A 292 15.81 5.64 -17.21
N SER A 293 17.01 5.70 -17.79
CA SER A 293 17.19 5.57 -19.25
C SER A 293 16.97 4.13 -19.73
N VAL A 294 17.11 3.17 -18.82
CA VAL A 294 16.81 1.75 -18.99
C VAL A 294 15.55 1.34 -18.21
N ASP A 295 15.08 0.10 -18.37
CA ASP A 295 13.95 -0.44 -17.61
C ASP A 295 14.41 -0.88 -16.20
N ALA A 296 14.44 0.05 -15.26
CA ALA A 296 14.85 -0.18 -13.88
C ALA A 296 13.61 -0.43 -12.99
N GLN A 297 13.44 -1.69 -12.55
CA GLN A 297 12.26 -2.10 -11.79
C GLN A 297 12.60 -2.79 -10.48
N CYS A 298 12.10 -2.23 -9.38
CA CYS A 298 12.11 -2.85 -8.08
C CYS A 298 10.74 -3.40 -7.70
N HIS A 299 10.68 -4.71 -7.45
CA HIS A 299 9.49 -5.45 -7.00
C HIS A 299 9.69 -6.07 -5.61
N SER A 300 10.30 -5.30 -4.70
CA SER A 300 10.58 -5.69 -3.30
C SER A 300 11.53 -6.87 -3.06
N MET A 301 12.32 -7.22 -4.07
CA MET A 301 13.31 -8.29 -3.96
C MET A 301 14.58 -7.75 -3.32
N GLN A 302 15.02 -8.38 -2.23
CA GLN A 302 16.27 -8.02 -1.57
C GLN A 302 17.46 -8.32 -2.48
N MET A 303 18.56 -7.58 -2.29
CA MET A 303 19.83 -7.81 -2.98
C MET A 303 19.72 -7.78 -4.52
N GLN A 304 18.67 -7.14 -5.06
CA GLN A 304 18.48 -6.93 -6.49
C GLN A 304 18.46 -5.44 -6.77
N MET A 305 19.18 -5.01 -7.80
CA MET A 305 19.09 -3.65 -8.30
C MET A 305 17.79 -3.47 -9.10
N PRO A 306 17.08 -2.33 -8.98
CA PRO A 306 17.42 -1.15 -8.18
C PRO A 306 16.85 -1.18 -6.74
N CYS A 307 16.27 -2.29 -6.25
CA CYS A 307 15.71 -2.35 -4.89
C CYS A 307 16.76 -2.04 -3.81
N GLU A 308 17.98 -2.55 -3.97
CA GLU A 308 19.07 -2.27 -3.02
C GLU A 308 19.35 -0.77 -2.88
N THR A 309 19.20 -0.02 -3.97
CA THR A 309 19.33 1.44 -4.01
C THR A 309 18.12 2.16 -3.41
N LEU A 310 16.91 1.67 -3.69
CA LEU A 310 15.66 2.34 -3.37
C LEU A 310 15.23 2.16 -1.91
N PHE A 311 15.52 1.01 -1.30
CA PHE A 311 15.05 0.68 0.05
C PHE A 311 15.55 1.66 1.13
N PRO A 312 16.85 2.04 1.17
CA PRO A 312 17.32 3.03 2.14
C PRO A 312 16.67 4.41 1.98
N LYS A 313 16.23 4.77 0.77
CA LYS A 313 15.55 6.06 0.51
C LYS A 313 14.21 6.16 1.22
N ILE A 314 13.58 5.03 1.51
CA ILE A 314 12.27 4.93 2.17
C ILE A 314 12.38 4.41 3.61
N GLY A 315 13.59 4.32 4.19
CA GLY A 315 13.77 3.86 5.57
C GLY A 315 13.64 2.35 5.74
N VAL A 316 14.05 1.57 4.73
CA VAL A 316 14.12 0.10 4.81
C VAL A 316 15.55 -0.34 4.54
N ASP A 317 16.00 -1.34 5.29
CA ASP A 317 17.28 -1.99 5.06
C ASP A 317 17.19 -2.99 3.91
N SER A 318 18.00 -2.78 2.88
CA SER A 318 18.00 -3.56 1.63
C SER A 318 18.46 -5.01 1.77
N MET A 319 19.02 -5.37 2.93
CA MET A 319 19.49 -6.73 3.20
C MET A 319 18.51 -7.49 4.09
N THR A 320 17.98 -6.80 5.11
CA THR A 320 17.17 -7.43 6.17
C THR A 320 15.68 -7.13 6.04
N GLY A 321 15.28 -6.12 5.25
CA GLY A 321 13.90 -5.64 5.17
C GLY A 321 13.39 -4.97 6.45
N ALA A 322 14.29 -4.69 7.40
CA ALA A 322 13.98 -4.04 8.68
C ALA A 322 13.87 -2.51 8.52
N PRO A 323 13.16 -1.81 9.41
CA PRO A 323 13.15 -0.35 9.44
C PRO A 323 14.56 0.22 9.62
N LYS A 324 14.82 1.36 8.97
CA LYS A 324 15.98 2.23 9.23
C LYS A 324 15.48 3.61 9.63
N GLU A 325 16.19 4.22 10.57
CA GLU A 325 15.88 5.59 11.03
C GLU A 325 16.05 6.62 9.91
N SER A 326 17.03 6.43 9.02
CA SER A 326 17.31 7.37 7.93
C SER A 326 16.54 7.04 6.67
N GLN A 327 16.04 8.10 6.02
CA GLN A 327 15.31 8.07 4.76
C GLN A 327 15.40 9.47 4.11
N THR A 328 15.17 9.57 2.80
CA THR A 328 15.24 10.86 2.06
C THR A 328 13.98 11.19 1.29
N THR A 329 13.00 10.29 1.28
CA THR A 329 11.79 10.39 0.46
C THR A 329 10.71 11.25 1.10
N PHE A 330 10.58 11.22 2.43
CA PHE A 330 9.60 11.99 3.19
C PHE A 330 10.24 13.18 3.87
N ARG A 331 9.61 14.34 3.78
CA ARG A 331 10.05 15.57 4.47
C ARG A 331 8.87 16.44 4.82
N VAL A 332 9.08 17.36 5.75
CA VAL A 332 8.05 18.34 6.15
C VAL A 332 8.14 19.58 5.26
N GLU A 333 6.99 20.17 4.94
CA GLU A 333 6.87 21.44 4.23
C GLU A 333 5.74 22.26 4.85
N ALA A 334 6.01 23.51 5.19
CA ALA A 334 4.98 24.43 5.66
C ALA A 334 3.88 24.60 4.59
N GLN A 335 2.63 24.69 5.05
CA GLN A 335 1.47 24.77 4.18
C GLN A 335 1.44 26.03 3.32
#